data_AF-A0A1V5YPY2-F1
#
_entry.id   AF-A0A1V5YPY2-F1
#
_cell.length_a   1.000
_cell.length_b   1.000
_cell.length_c   1.000
_cell.angle_alpha   90.00
_cell.angle_beta   90.00
_cell.angle_gamma   90.00
#
_symmetry.space_group_name_H-M   'P 1'
#
loop_
_entity.id
_entity.type
_entity.pdbx_description
1 polymer ?
#
loop_
_entity_poly.entity_id
_entity_poly.type
_entity_poly.pdbx_seq_one_letter_code
_entity_poly.pdbx_strand_id
1 'polypeptide(L)'
;MVFLRITCSFVVLAGLCAAAYAHEPVPGPDFEGCAPMGSGTTPYAPQPSINISIPGGAITKWPAGTYDFCAYFDTAYCSLAPLVQANVDPRIAEFADILQCISCDLNGPLNPAEEIPFTGNGFLDGPCELAVVAAVLNNPGHPLYAEATQEFQANVFEAKELLIAALSNVPGKGDLRPIVKMLAPHLTSALSCIVAAFALLGDEQTFDAMDELLNTLSMLGMTPVPGGIKAIMSGVPALNLDGDANGDGFTNREAYYYYVEHKGLDCADFALLAADPDEQIRLAEVKGGGAFLVGDSLMLTLEHEAPLLEFVDGDHGFTWSINGKVVPDQSERNFIISSLDVTDSGVYTLRFQARVLLGDKKSDIHLFELNTEVEVSWPVPLYSSASILLIVMAGIIVISLFPIYLQPTRALFKK
;
A
#
# COMPACT_ATOMS: atom_id res chain seq x y z
N MET A 1 1.27 24.00 -40.68
CA MET A 1 2.01 22.98 -39.94
C MET A 1 1.09 22.47 -38.86
N VAL A 2 0.39 21.38 -39.14
CA VAL A 2 -0.56 20.74 -38.23
C VAL A 2 0.26 19.75 -37.40
N PHE A 3 0.47 20.06 -36.12
CA PHE A 3 1.02 19.12 -35.17
C PHE A 3 -0.06 18.08 -34.86
N LEU A 4 -0.02 16.97 -35.59
CA LEU A 4 -0.74 15.75 -35.27
C LEU A 4 -0.13 15.20 -33.97
N ARG A 5 -0.66 15.60 -32.81
CA ARG A 5 -0.36 14.96 -31.54
C ARG A 5 -1.02 13.58 -31.55
N ILE A 6 -0.24 12.59 -31.96
CA ILE A 6 -0.54 11.19 -31.74
C ILE A 6 -0.47 10.99 -30.22
N THR A 7 -1.63 10.87 -29.58
CA THR A 7 -1.78 10.29 -28.26
C THR A 7 -1.32 8.84 -28.34
N CYS A 8 -0.02 8.65 -28.12
CA CYS A 8 0.57 7.37 -27.81
C CYS A 8 0.17 7.08 -26.37
N SER A 9 -0.98 6.44 -26.17
CA SER A 9 -1.29 5.80 -24.90
C SER A 9 -0.21 4.73 -24.69
N PHE A 10 0.77 5.09 -23.87
CA PHE A 10 1.69 4.15 -23.26
C PHE A 10 0.83 3.11 -22.53
N VAL A 11 0.68 1.94 -23.12
CA VAL A 11 0.59 0.70 -22.35
C VAL A 11 1.92 0.65 -21.60
N VAL A 12 1.94 1.23 -20.40
CA VAL A 12 2.99 0.95 -19.43
C VAL A 12 2.86 -0.55 -19.20
N LEU A 13 3.81 -1.29 -19.76
CA LEU A 13 4.15 -2.61 -19.28
C LEU A 13 4.34 -2.44 -17.78
N ALA A 14 3.34 -2.85 -16.98
CA ALA A 14 3.53 -3.17 -15.58
C ALA A 14 4.65 -4.20 -15.56
N GLY A 15 5.84 -3.71 -15.25
CA GLY A 15 7.05 -4.50 -15.22
C GLY A 15 6.94 -5.41 -14.02
N LEU A 16 6.59 -6.68 -14.25
CA LEU A 16 6.91 -7.80 -13.37
C LEU A 16 6.83 -7.47 -11.88
N CYS A 17 5.69 -6.96 -11.40
CA CYS A 17 5.35 -7.21 -10.01
C CYS A 17 5.23 -8.72 -9.92
N ALA A 18 6.11 -9.35 -9.12
CA ALA A 18 5.99 -10.74 -8.78
C ALA A 18 4.53 -10.98 -8.47
N ALA A 19 3.87 -11.86 -9.24
CA ALA A 19 2.51 -12.27 -8.94
C ALA A 19 2.53 -12.65 -7.46
N ALA A 20 1.85 -11.86 -6.63
CA ALA A 20 1.61 -12.22 -5.25
C ALA A 20 1.11 -13.65 -5.33
N TYR A 21 1.83 -14.57 -4.69
CA TYR A 21 1.36 -15.93 -4.59
C TYR A 21 0.04 -15.81 -3.84
N ALA A 22 -1.08 -15.93 -4.56
CA ALA A 22 -2.37 -16.14 -3.94
C ALA A 22 -2.32 -17.55 -3.35
N HIS A 23 -1.70 -17.67 -2.19
CA HIS A 23 -1.72 -18.86 -1.38
C HIS A 23 -3.18 -19.08 -0.96
N GLU A 24 -3.73 -20.23 -1.34
CA GLU A 24 -5.06 -20.62 -0.89
C GLU A 24 -4.92 -21.08 0.57
N PRO A 25 -5.57 -20.39 1.53
CA PRO A 25 -5.45 -20.74 2.94
C PRO A 25 -5.88 -22.18 3.20
N VAL A 26 -5.19 -22.85 4.11
CA VAL A 26 -5.59 -24.17 4.60
C VAL A 26 -6.95 -24.01 5.29
N PRO A 27 -7.99 -24.75 4.86
CA PRO A 27 -9.35 -24.50 5.29
C PRO A 27 -9.55 -24.73 6.79
N GLY A 28 -8.89 -25.75 7.36
CA GLY A 28 -9.17 -26.20 8.72
C GLY A 28 -10.65 -26.55 8.96
N PRO A 29 -11.05 -26.85 10.20
CA PRO A 29 -10.21 -27.17 11.36
C PRO A 29 -9.57 -28.59 11.23
N ASP A 30 -9.05 -29.13 12.33
CA ASP A 30 -8.55 -30.53 12.42
C ASP A 30 -7.43 -30.91 11.42
N PHE A 31 -6.64 -29.93 10.99
CA PHE A 31 -5.58 -30.07 10.00
C PHE A 31 -6.07 -30.50 8.62
N GLU A 32 -7.36 -30.28 8.31
CA GLU A 32 -7.90 -30.48 6.97
C GLU A 32 -7.17 -29.59 5.96
N GLY A 33 -6.71 -30.19 4.86
CA GLY A 33 -5.92 -29.52 3.82
C GLY A 33 -4.41 -29.52 4.06
N CYS A 34 -3.93 -29.95 5.23
CA CYS A 34 -2.50 -30.09 5.47
C CYS A 34 -1.89 -31.25 4.68
N ALA A 35 -0.88 -30.93 3.87
CA ALA A 35 -0.11 -31.94 3.17
C ALA A 35 0.87 -32.66 4.14
N PRO A 36 1.36 -33.86 3.82
CA PRO A 36 2.45 -34.47 4.59
C PRO A 36 3.72 -33.60 4.57
N MET A 37 4.39 -33.48 5.72
CA MET A 37 5.66 -32.73 5.82
C MET A 37 6.68 -33.24 4.79
N GLY A 38 7.00 -32.41 3.79
CA GLY A 38 7.91 -32.75 2.69
C GLY A 38 7.25 -33.08 1.34
N SER A 39 5.91 -33.05 1.24
CA SER A 39 5.22 -33.14 -0.05
C SER A 39 5.03 -31.76 -0.68
N GLY A 40 5.84 -31.42 -1.68
CA GLY A 40 5.64 -30.21 -2.51
C GLY A 40 5.77 -28.87 -1.77
N THR A 41 5.43 -27.79 -2.48
CA THR A 41 5.58 -26.39 -2.03
C THR A 41 4.29 -25.77 -1.46
N THR A 42 3.17 -26.49 -1.46
CA THR A 42 1.90 -26.02 -0.89
C THR A 42 1.41 -27.04 0.14
N PRO A 43 1.04 -26.63 1.37
CA PRO A 43 0.91 -25.26 1.89
C PRO A 43 2.22 -24.66 2.48
N TYR A 44 3.38 -25.25 2.20
CA TYR A 44 4.63 -24.89 2.87
C TYR A 44 5.38 -23.70 2.25
N ALA A 45 5.37 -22.56 2.94
CA ALA A 45 6.09 -21.36 2.53
C ALA A 45 7.62 -21.60 2.45
N PRO A 46 8.33 -20.93 1.52
CA PRO A 46 9.79 -20.85 1.57
C PRO A 46 10.25 -20.22 2.89
N GLN A 47 11.13 -20.91 3.63
CA GLN A 47 11.49 -20.55 5.00
C GLN A 47 12.98 -20.22 5.18
N PRO A 48 13.32 -19.41 6.20
CA PRO A 48 14.68 -19.34 6.71
C PRO A 48 15.24 -20.71 7.11
N SER A 49 16.51 -20.96 6.82
CA SER A 49 17.17 -22.19 7.27
C SER A 49 17.71 -22.01 8.69
N ILE A 50 16.98 -22.56 9.66
CA ILE A 50 17.32 -22.53 11.09
C ILE A 50 17.74 -23.92 11.57
N ASN A 51 18.88 -24.00 12.27
CA ASN A 51 19.29 -25.21 12.96
C ASN A 51 18.99 -25.08 14.45
N ILE A 52 17.82 -25.61 14.86
CA ILE A 52 17.36 -25.51 16.26
C ILE A 52 18.26 -26.22 17.27
N SER A 53 19.19 -27.06 16.81
CA SER A 53 20.16 -27.74 17.67
C SER A 53 21.34 -26.85 18.08
N ILE A 54 21.49 -25.65 17.50
CA ILE A 54 22.62 -24.75 17.73
C ILE A 54 22.08 -23.38 18.21
N PRO A 55 21.97 -23.15 19.54
CA PRO A 55 21.69 -21.82 20.08
C PRO A 55 22.71 -20.79 19.58
N GLY A 56 22.26 -19.59 19.24
CA GLY A 56 23.06 -18.54 18.62
C GLY A 56 23.53 -18.86 17.19
N GLY A 57 23.06 -19.95 16.59
CA GLY A 57 23.44 -20.37 15.25
C GLY A 57 22.97 -19.39 14.17
N ALA A 58 23.83 -19.11 13.18
CA ALA A 58 23.46 -18.23 12.07
C ALA A 58 22.29 -18.80 11.24
N ILE A 59 21.45 -17.91 10.71
CA ILE A 59 20.45 -18.26 9.68
C ILE A 59 21.19 -18.32 8.35
N THR A 60 21.25 -19.49 7.72
CA THR A 60 22.13 -19.72 6.56
C THR A 60 21.47 -19.46 5.21
N LYS A 61 20.15 -19.30 5.18
CA LYS A 61 19.36 -19.03 3.98
C LYS A 61 18.12 -18.23 4.36
N TRP A 62 17.76 -17.26 3.52
CA TRP A 62 16.56 -16.44 3.65
C TRP A 62 15.66 -16.58 2.41
N PRO A 63 14.33 -16.54 2.55
CA PRO A 63 13.38 -16.55 1.45
C PRO A 63 13.13 -15.13 0.92
N ALA A 64 14.21 -14.41 0.60
CA ALA A 64 14.13 -13.01 0.19
C ALA A 64 13.29 -12.86 -1.09
N GLY A 65 12.29 -11.96 -1.05
CA GLY A 65 11.40 -11.69 -2.18
C GLY A 65 10.25 -12.68 -2.35
N THR A 66 10.05 -13.60 -1.40
CA THR A 66 8.97 -14.60 -1.45
C THR A 66 8.29 -14.78 -0.08
N TYR A 67 8.19 -13.71 0.71
CA TYR A 67 7.51 -13.74 2.00
C TYR A 67 5.99 -13.82 1.80
N ASP A 68 5.35 -14.73 2.53
CA ASP A 68 3.91 -14.93 2.54
C ASP A 68 3.52 -15.36 3.97
N PHE A 69 2.95 -14.43 4.72
CA PHE A 69 2.65 -14.67 6.14
C PHE A 69 1.44 -15.57 6.33
N CYS A 70 0.48 -15.55 5.42
CA CYS A 70 -0.62 -16.52 5.42
C CYS A 70 -0.07 -17.95 5.26
N ALA A 71 0.83 -18.16 4.29
CA ALA A 71 1.49 -19.44 4.11
C ALA A 71 2.41 -19.82 5.29
N TYR A 72 3.01 -18.84 6.01
CA TYR A 72 3.75 -19.12 7.25
C TYR A 72 2.82 -19.59 8.37
N PHE A 73 1.66 -18.95 8.57
CA PHE A 73 0.64 -19.41 9.52
C PHE A 73 0.20 -20.84 9.22
N ASP A 74 -0.15 -21.13 7.98
CA ASP A 74 -0.55 -22.47 7.56
C ASP A 74 0.58 -23.49 7.68
N THR A 75 1.82 -23.07 7.43
CA THR A 75 2.98 -23.93 7.68
C THR A 75 3.13 -24.24 9.17
N ALA A 76 2.95 -23.26 10.06
CA ALA A 76 3.00 -23.48 11.50
C ALA A 76 1.87 -24.43 11.93
N TYR A 77 0.63 -24.12 11.54
CA TYR A 77 -0.57 -24.93 11.78
C TYR A 77 -0.37 -26.38 11.35
N CYS A 78 0.01 -26.62 10.09
CA CYS A 78 0.23 -27.97 9.56
C CYS A 78 1.42 -28.68 10.19
N SER A 79 2.42 -27.95 10.71
CA SER A 79 3.53 -28.54 11.45
C SER A 79 3.13 -29.04 12.84
N LEU A 80 2.01 -28.57 13.40
CA LEU A 80 1.49 -29.05 14.69
C LEU A 80 0.75 -30.38 14.56
N ALA A 81 0.16 -30.70 13.41
CA ALA A 81 -0.57 -31.95 13.15
C ALA A 81 0.18 -33.22 13.60
N PRO A 82 1.45 -33.46 13.19
CA PRO A 82 2.19 -34.65 13.63
C PRO A 82 2.50 -34.66 15.14
N LEU A 83 2.59 -33.50 15.79
CA LEU A 83 2.80 -33.41 17.24
C LEU A 83 1.52 -33.75 18.01
N VAL A 84 0.36 -33.31 17.52
CA VAL A 84 -0.95 -33.70 18.05
C VAL A 84 -1.18 -35.20 17.88
N GLN A 85 -0.95 -35.74 16.68
CA GLN A 85 -1.11 -37.17 16.39
C GLN A 85 -0.17 -38.05 17.23
N ALA A 86 1.04 -37.57 17.52
CA ALA A 86 1.99 -38.25 18.41
C ALA A 86 1.67 -38.06 19.91
N ASN A 87 0.58 -37.34 20.25
CA ASN A 87 0.16 -37.02 21.61
C ASN A 87 1.31 -36.41 22.45
N VAL A 88 2.10 -35.52 21.83
CA VAL A 88 3.24 -34.87 22.50
C VAL A 88 2.75 -34.02 23.66
N ASP A 89 1.67 -33.27 23.46
CA ASP A 89 0.97 -32.48 24.47
C ASP A 89 -0.47 -32.16 23.99
N PRO A 90 -1.51 -32.37 24.80
CA PRO A 90 -2.89 -32.09 24.39
C PRO A 90 -3.15 -30.61 24.09
N ARG A 91 -2.41 -29.68 24.72
CA ARG A 91 -2.56 -28.23 24.54
C ARG A 91 -2.10 -27.75 23.16
N ILE A 92 -1.37 -28.58 22.40
CA ILE A 92 -0.93 -28.24 21.04
C ILE A 92 -2.12 -28.09 20.10
N ALA A 93 -3.22 -28.83 20.33
CA ALA A 93 -4.42 -28.70 19.51
C ALA A 93 -5.10 -27.33 19.73
N GLU A 94 -5.23 -26.89 20.98
CA GLU A 94 -5.77 -25.56 21.32
C GLU A 94 -4.92 -24.43 20.73
N PHE A 95 -3.59 -24.58 20.74
CA PHE A 95 -2.67 -23.64 20.11
C PHE A 95 -2.73 -23.66 18.57
N ALA A 96 -3.15 -24.76 17.95
CA ALA A 96 -3.28 -24.83 16.50
C ALA A 96 -4.45 -23.97 16.00
N ASP A 97 -5.55 -23.92 16.74
CA ASP A 97 -6.76 -23.18 16.33
C ASP A 97 -6.54 -21.67 16.28
N ILE A 98 -5.62 -21.13 17.09
CA ILE A 98 -5.27 -19.71 17.06
C ILE A 98 -4.32 -19.32 15.92
N LEU A 99 -3.72 -20.30 15.20
CA LEU A 99 -2.70 -20.05 14.16
C LEU A 99 -3.21 -20.29 12.72
N GLN A 100 -4.51 -20.46 12.51
CA GLN A 100 -5.04 -20.66 11.16
C GLN A 100 -5.06 -19.32 10.40
N CYS A 101 -4.44 -19.26 9.21
CA CYS A 101 -4.38 -18.00 8.46
C CYS A 101 -5.76 -17.38 8.23
N ILE A 102 -6.77 -18.20 7.91
CA ILE A 102 -8.10 -17.74 7.51
C ILE A 102 -8.86 -16.97 8.61
N SER A 103 -8.49 -17.16 9.88
CA SER A 103 -9.22 -16.65 11.04
C SER A 103 -8.35 -15.99 12.09
N CYS A 104 -7.02 -16.03 11.94
CA CYS A 104 -6.09 -15.42 12.87
C CYS A 104 -6.26 -13.90 12.91
N ASP A 105 -6.63 -13.39 14.08
CA ASP A 105 -6.73 -11.98 14.45
C ASP A 105 -6.43 -11.89 15.95
N LEU A 106 -5.14 -11.85 16.29
CA LEU A 106 -4.61 -12.02 17.65
C LEU A 106 -4.13 -10.72 18.29
N ASN A 107 -3.89 -9.69 17.47
CA ASN A 107 -3.29 -8.44 17.92
C ASN A 107 -4.34 -7.38 18.33
N GLY A 108 -5.55 -7.81 18.70
CA GLY A 108 -6.55 -7.00 19.40
C GLY A 108 -6.21 -6.74 20.88
N PRO A 109 -7.04 -5.98 21.60
CA PRO A 109 -6.88 -5.77 23.04
C PRO A 109 -7.01 -7.10 23.82
N LEU A 110 -6.10 -7.37 24.74
CA LEU A 110 -6.18 -8.59 25.55
C LEU A 110 -7.42 -8.59 26.47
N ASN A 111 -8.09 -9.74 26.57
CA ASN A 111 -9.16 -9.98 27.53
C ASN A 111 -8.71 -10.98 28.60
N PRO A 112 -8.14 -10.53 29.72
CA PRO A 112 -7.58 -11.40 30.75
C PRO A 112 -8.62 -12.22 31.52
N ALA A 113 -9.92 -12.01 31.27
CA ALA A 113 -11.00 -12.80 31.88
C ALA A 113 -11.30 -14.10 31.11
N GLU A 114 -10.81 -14.24 29.88
CA GLU A 114 -11.00 -15.44 29.05
C GLU A 114 -9.83 -16.43 29.23
N GLU A 115 -10.08 -17.70 28.94
CA GLU A 115 -9.04 -18.75 28.97
C GLU A 115 -8.01 -18.56 27.84
N ILE A 116 -8.48 -18.09 26.68
CA ILE A 116 -7.65 -17.64 25.57
C ILE A 116 -7.80 -16.11 25.51
N PRO A 117 -6.80 -15.33 25.97
CA PRO A 117 -6.96 -13.89 26.21
C PRO A 117 -6.86 -13.04 24.94
N PHE A 118 -6.67 -13.65 23.77
CA PHE A 118 -6.56 -12.95 22.49
C PHE A 118 -7.93 -12.49 22.01
N THR A 119 -8.00 -11.26 21.53
CA THR A 119 -9.15 -10.76 20.78
C THR A 119 -8.67 -10.19 19.45
N GLY A 120 -9.59 -10.05 18.51
CA GLY A 120 -9.29 -9.45 17.22
C GLY A 120 -9.40 -7.94 17.19
N ASN A 121 -8.63 -7.30 16.33
CA ASN A 121 -8.73 -5.88 16.03
C ASN A 121 -9.69 -5.58 14.85
N GLY A 122 -10.24 -6.63 14.20
CA GLY A 122 -11.14 -6.54 13.05
C GLY A 122 -10.43 -6.62 11.68
N PHE A 123 -9.12 -6.85 11.67
CA PHE A 123 -8.28 -6.90 10.49
C PHE A 123 -7.39 -8.14 10.57
N LEU A 124 -7.70 -9.15 9.75
CA LEU A 124 -7.06 -10.47 9.84
C LEU A 124 -5.53 -10.37 9.69
N ASP A 125 -4.80 -11.05 10.57
CA ASP A 125 -3.34 -10.94 10.69
C ASP A 125 -2.63 -11.41 9.43
N GLY A 126 -2.74 -12.71 9.13
CA GLY A 126 -2.02 -13.37 8.04
C GLY A 126 -2.39 -12.88 6.64
N PRO A 127 -3.68 -12.88 6.26
CA PRO A 127 -4.08 -12.58 4.89
C PRO A 127 -4.13 -11.07 4.60
N CYS A 128 -4.23 -10.20 5.61
CA CYS A 128 -4.44 -8.77 5.40
C CYS A 128 -3.34 -7.91 6.04
N GLU A 129 -3.19 -7.89 7.37
CA GLU A 129 -2.25 -6.97 8.04
C GLU A 129 -0.79 -7.28 7.70
N LEU A 130 -0.36 -8.52 7.91
CA LEU A 130 0.99 -8.96 7.59
C LEU A 130 1.19 -9.08 6.07
N ALA A 131 0.13 -9.10 5.26
CA ALA A 131 0.27 -9.04 3.81
C ALA A 131 0.84 -7.69 3.34
N VAL A 132 0.54 -6.57 4.03
CA VAL A 132 1.20 -5.27 3.78
C VAL A 132 2.69 -5.36 4.08
N VAL A 133 3.07 -6.00 5.19
CA VAL A 133 4.47 -6.27 5.54
C VAL A 133 5.14 -7.11 4.44
N ALA A 134 4.47 -8.15 3.94
CA ALA A 134 4.98 -8.97 2.85
C ALA A 134 5.17 -8.18 1.55
N ALA A 135 4.22 -7.30 1.20
CA ALA A 135 4.31 -6.46 0.00
C ALA A 135 5.57 -5.57 0.04
N VAL A 136 5.87 -4.98 1.20
CA VAL A 136 7.10 -4.21 1.42
C VAL A 136 8.35 -5.10 1.37
N LEU A 137 8.38 -6.21 2.10
CA LEU A 137 9.53 -7.13 2.14
C LEU A 137 9.82 -7.83 0.81
N ASN A 138 8.84 -7.90 -0.08
CA ASN A 138 8.97 -8.50 -1.40
C ASN A 138 9.33 -7.49 -2.50
N ASN A 139 9.36 -6.19 -2.19
CA ASN A 139 9.64 -5.13 -3.16
C ASN A 139 10.91 -4.34 -2.82
N PRO A 140 12.08 -4.69 -3.40
CA PRO A 140 13.32 -3.93 -3.20
C PRO A 140 13.28 -2.46 -3.62
N GLY A 141 12.29 -2.06 -4.43
CA GLY A 141 12.07 -0.68 -4.83
C GLY A 141 11.27 0.14 -3.82
N HIS A 142 10.64 -0.52 -2.83
CA HIS A 142 9.82 0.16 -1.83
C HIS A 142 10.67 1.02 -0.88
N PRO A 143 10.27 2.27 -0.54
CA PRO A 143 11.02 3.14 0.36
C PRO A 143 11.35 2.51 1.73
N LEU A 144 10.42 1.72 2.29
CA LEU A 144 10.61 1.03 3.58
C LEU A 144 11.37 -0.29 3.48
N TYR A 145 11.73 -0.78 2.27
CA TYR A 145 12.29 -2.12 2.08
C TYR A 145 13.54 -2.39 2.92
N ALA A 146 14.49 -1.45 2.93
CA ALA A 146 15.78 -1.64 3.59
C ALA A 146 15.63 -1.74 5.11
N GLU A 147 14.85 -0.85 5.70
CA GLU A 147 14.54 -0.84 7.14
C GLU A 147 13.74 -2.07 7.53
N ALA A 148 12.63 -2.35 6.82
CA ALA A 148 11.79 -3.51 7.09
C ALA A 148 12.57 -4.82 6.97
N THR A 149 13.42 -4.98 5.95
CA THR A 149 14.23 -6.20 5.78
C THR A 149 15.24 -6.36 6.92
N GLN A 150 15.90 -5.28 7.34
CA GLN A 150 16.86 -5.32 8.43
C GLN A 150 16.19 -5.72 9.75
N GLU A 151 15.11 -5.02 10.12
CA GLU A 151 14.40 -5.27 11.37
C GLU A 151 13.72 -6.65 11.34
N PHE A 152 13.16 -7.06 10.21
CA PHE A 152 12.60 -8.42 10.05
C PHE A 152 13.65 -9.48 10.36
N GLN A 153 14.84 -9.38 9.76
CA GLN A 153 15.89 -10.39 9.92
C GLN A 153 16.43 -10.41 11.35
N ALA A 154 16.55 -9.25 12.00
CA ALA A 154 16.91 -9.15 13.41
C ALA A 154 15.84 -9.80 14.30
N ASN A 155 14.56 -9.47 14.09
CA ASN A 155 13.44 -10.04 14.84
C ASN A 155 13.32 -11.56 14.64
N VAL A 156 13.52 -12.08 13.42
CA VAL A 156 13.53 -13.54 13.17
C VAL A 156 14.67 -14.21 13.94
N PHE A 157 15.83 -13.55 14.06
CA PHE A 157 16.93 -14.05 14.88
C PHE A 157 16.51 -14.14 16.35
N GLU A 158 15.92 -13.08 16.91
CA GLU A 158 15.49 -13.10 18.31
C GLU A 158 14.37 -14.13 18.56
N ALA A 159 13.36 -14.16 17.70
CA ALA A 159 12.23 -15.09 17.81
C ALA A 159 12.70 -16.55 17.78
N LYS A 160 13.67 -16.89 16.93
CA LYS A 160 14.20 -18.26 16.90
C LYS A 160 14.92 -18.61 18.21
N GLU A 161 15.64 -17.68 18.84
CA GLU A 161 16.40 -17.96 20.05
C GLU A 161 15.45 -18.17 21.23
N LEU A 162 14.36 -17.39 21.28
CA LEU A 162 13.26 -17.60 22.23
C LEU A 162 12.65 -19.00 22.08
N LEU A 163 12.32 -19.42 20.84
CA LEU A 163 11.76 -20.74 20.57
C LEU A 163 12.75 -21.88 20.86
N ILE A 164 14.03 -21.72 20.54
CA ILE A 164 15.08 -22.70 20.88
C ILE A 164 15.21 -22.82 22.40
N ALA A 165 15.21 -21.70 23.12
CA ALA A 165 15.28 -21.68 24.58
C ALA A 165 14.08 -22.41 25.19
N ALA A 166 12.86 -22.09 24.74
CA ALA A 166 11.64 -22.77 25.18
C ALA A 166 11.75 -24.29 24.98
N LEU A 167 12.07 -24.75 23.77
CA LEU A 167 12.14 -26.18 23.48
C LEU A 167 13.28 -26.93 24.19
N SER A 168 14.30 -26.24 24.67
CA SER A 168 15.50 -26.88 25.25
C SER A 168 15.32 -27.45 26.64
N ASN A 169 14.35 -26.95 27.42
CA ASN A 169 14.16 -27.33 28.82
C ASN A 169 12.68 -27.24 29.23
N VAL A 170 11.85 -28.05 28.58
CA VAL A 170 10.41 -28.07 28.85
C VAL A 170 10.13 -28.71 30.23
N PRO A 171 9.43 -28.04 31.16
CA PRO A 171 9.11 -28.58 32.47
C PRO A 171 8.43 -29.95 32.39
N GLY A 172 9.03 -30.95 33.04
CA GLY A 172 8.53 -32.33 33.04
C GLY A 172 8.76 -33.13 31.75
N LYS A 173 9.34 -32.54 30.70
CA LYS A 173 9.59 -33.22 29.40
C LYS A 173 11.03 -33.14 28.91
N GLY A 174 11.83 -32.20 29.40
CA GLY A 174 13.23 -32.02 28.99
C GLY A 174 13.37 -31.36 27.62
N ASP A 175 14.41 -31.73 26.87
CA ASP A 175 14.70 -31.14 25.55
C ASP A 175 13.80 -31.74 24.45
N LEU A 176 12.86 -30.94 23.95
CA LEU A 176 11.94 -31.31 22.86
C LEU A 176 12.48 -31.03 21.47
N ARG A 177 13.63 -30.34 21.33
CA ARG A 177 14.19 -29.98 20.01
C ARG A 177 14.41 -31.19 19.10
N PRO A 178 14.91 -32.36 19.56
CA PRO A 178 15.04 -33.54 18.71
C PRO A 178 13.69 -34.03 18.15
N ILE A 179 12.62 -33.98 18.95
CA ILE A 179 11.28 -34.42 18.55
C ILE A 179 10.68 -33.42 17.57
N VAL A 180 10.77 -32.11 17.85
CA VAL A 180 10.29 -31.05 16.95
C VAL A 180 11.05 -31.10 15.62
N LYS A 181 12.37 -31.27 15.63
CA LYS A 181 13.16 -31.41 14.40
C LYS A 181 12.74 -32.60 13.54
N MET A 182 12.31 -33.68 14.18
CA MET A 182 11.91 -34.92 13.51
C MET A 182 10.49 -34.87 12.98
N LEU A 183 9.54 -34.39 13.79
CA LEU A 183 8.11 -34.42 13.49
C LEU A 183 7.61 -33.13 12.84
N ALA A 184 8.18 -32.00 13.20
CA ALA A 184 7.72 -30.66 12.84
C ALA A 184 8.87 -29.75 12.34
N PRO A 185 9.68 -30.17 11.34
CA PRO A 185 10.91 -29.47 10.95
C PRO A 185 10.72 -28.02 10.49
N HIS A 186 9.51 -27.64 10.07
CA HIS A 186 9.18 -26.29 9.60
C HIS A 186 8.58 -25.38 10.68
N LEU A 187 8.21 -25.93 11.84
CA LEU A 187 7.48 -25.21 12.89
C LEU A 187 8.27 -24.01 13.42
N THR A 188 9.51 -24.25 13.87
CA THR A 188 10.33 -23.20 14.47
C THR A 188 10.60 -22.07 13.48
N SER A 189 10.79 -22.39 12.20
CA SER A 189 11.03 -21.36 11.20
C SER A 189 9.77 -20.56 10.86
N ALA A 190 8.62 -21.20 10.71
CA ALA A 190 7.36 -20.50 10.48
C ALA A 190 7.01 -19.58 11.65
N LEU A 191 7.04 -20.10 12.88
CA LEU A 191 6.74 -19.32 14.08
C LEU A 191 7.73 -18.16 14.26
N SER A 192 9.01 -18.34 13.96
CA SER A 192 9.99 -17.25 14.01
C SER A 192 9.64 -16.13 13.03
N CYS A 193 9.18 -16.47 11.81
CA CYS A 193 8.73 -15.48 10.83
C CYS A 193 7.46 -14.76 11.28
N ILE A 194 6.48 -15.48 11.83
CA ILE A 194 5.21 -14.91 12.31
C ILE A 194 5.47 -13.91 13.44
N VAL A 195 6.17 -14.33 14.50
CA VAL A 195 6.49 -13.45 15.65
C VAL A 195 7.30 -12.23 15.20
N ALA A 196 8.25 -12.43 14.28
CA ALA A 196 9.06 -11.33 13.76
C ALA A 196 8.25 -10.31 12.95
N ALA A 197 7.22 -10.77 12.23
CA ALA A 197 6.34 -9.91 11.44
C ALA A 197 5.36 -9.12 12.31
N PHE A 198 4.82 -9.74 13.38
CA PHE A 198 4.09 -8.98 14.39
C PHE A 198 4.96 -7.91 15.04
N ALA A 199 6.19 -8.24 15.39
CA ALA A 199 7.12 -7.25 15.95
C ALA A 199 7.43 -6.09 14.97
N LEU A 200 7.35 -6.32 13.66
CA LEU A 200 7.51 -5.26 12.65
C LEU A 200 6.40 -4.22 12.66
N LEU A 201 5.18 -4.56 13.07
CA LEU A 201 4.09 -3.59 13.19
C LEU A 201 4.51 -2.49 14.18
N GLY A 202 5.11 -2.88 15.31
CA GLY A 202 5.78 -1.94 16.21
C GLY A 202 4.84 -1.10 17.08
N ASP A 203 3.57 -1.45 17.16
CA ASP A 203 2.61 -0.83 18.07
C ASP A 203 2.55 -1.57 19.42
N GLU A 204 2.17 -0.86 20.48
CA GLU A 204 2.14 -1.41 21.85
C GLU A 204 1.16 -2.57 22.00
N GLN A 205 0.03 -2.53 21.30
CA GLN A 205 -1.02 -3.54 21.41
C GLN A 205 -0.56 -4.88 20.83
N THR A 206 0.08 -4.86 19.65
CA THR A 206 0.71 -6.04 19.06
C THR A 206 1.82 -6.58 19.94
N PHE A 207 2.67 -5.73 20.53
CA PHE A 207 3.71 -6.19 21.44
C PHE A 207 3.13 -6.88 22.69
N ASP A 208 2.09 -6.31 23.29
CA ASP A 208 1.41 -6.91 24.45
C ASP A 208 0.76 -8.26 24.09
N ALA A 209 0.13 -8.35 22.91
CA ALA A 209 -0.45 -9.60 22.42
C ALA A 209 0.62 -10.67 22.18
N MET A 210 1.77 -10.32 21.59
CA MET A 210 2.87 -11.27 21.38
C MET A 210 3.56 -11.67 22.69
N ASP A 211 3.67 -10.76 23.66
CA ASP A 211 4.13 -11.11 25.01
C ASP A 211 3.21 -12.15 25.65
N GLU A 212 1.90 -11.99 25.51
CA GLU A 212 0.94 -12.97 26.01
C GLU A 212 1.01 -14.29 25.24
N LEU A 213 1.17 -14.26 23.91
CA LEU A 213 1.41 -15.47 23.11
C LEU A 213 2.65 -16.23 23.59
N LEU A 214 3.76 -15.54 23.85
CA LEU A 214 4.96 -16.16 24.40
C LEU A 214 4.79 -16.60 25.87
N ASN A 215 3.95 -15.91 26.65
CA ASN A 215 3.58 -16.36 27.99
C ASN A 215 2.79 -17.67 27.95
N THR A 216 1.92 -17.90 26.96
CA THR A 216 1.31 -19.24 26.78
C THR A 216 2.37 -20.31 26.52
N LEU A 217 3.47 -19.94 25.84
CA LEU A 217 4.64 -20.81 25.63
C LEU A 217 5.55 -20.93 26.87
N SER A 218 5.34 -20.16 27.95
CA SER A 218 6.05 -20.38 29.23
C SER A 218 5.78 -21.77 29.81
N MET A 219 4.61 -22.33 29.51
CA MET A 219 4.26 -23.72 29.83
C MET A 219 5.12 -24.75 29.08
N LEU A 220 5.80 -24.33 28.00
CA LEU A 220 6.83 -25.08 27.31
C LEU A 220 8.25 -24.76 27.83
N GLY A 221 8.41 -24.12 28.99
CA GLY A 221 9.74 -23.86 29.58
C GLY A 221 10.37 -22.54 29.17
N MET A 222 9.64 -21.70 28.45
CA MET A 222 10.10 -20.35 28.15
C MET A 222 10.14 -19.50 29.42
N THR A 223 11.21 -18.76 29.61
CA THR A 223 11.26 -17.70 30.64
C THR A 223 10.79 -16.41 29.99
N PRO A 224 9.83 -15.68 30.61
CA PRO A 224 9.39 -14.38 30.07
C PRO A 224 10.57 -13.45 29.83
N VAL A 225 10.54 -12.73 28.71
CA VAL A 225 11.58 -11.77 28.35
C VAL A 225 11.47 -10.55 29.28
N PRO A 226 12.55 -10.15 29.99
CA PRO A 226 12.50 -8.94 30.80
C PRO A 226 12.18 -7.71 29.94
N GLY A 227 11.05 -7.06 30.22
CA GLY A 227 10.58 -5.91 29.45
C GLY A 227 9.76 -6.26 28.20
N GLY A 228 9.42 -7.53 28.00
CA GLY A 228 8.66 -8.00 26.85
C GLY A 228 9.47 -8.11 25.57
N ILE A 229 8.85 -8.58 24.49
CA ILE A 229 9.52 -8.71 23.19
C ILE A 229 9.97 -7.37 22.64
N LYS A 230 9.29 -6.26 22.97
CA LYS A 230 9.69 -4.90 22.61
C LYS A 230 11.06 -4.48 23.16
N ALA A 231 11.59 -5.20 24.16
CA ALA A 231 12.92 -4.95 24.70
C ALA A 231 14.05 -5.49 23.82
N ILE A 232 13.74 -6.44 22.92
CA ILE A 232 14.72 -7.15 22.08
C ILE A 232 14.38 -7.12 20.59
N MET A 233 13.14 -6.84 20.23
CA MET A 233 12.66 -6.70 18.86
C MET A 233 12.26 -5.25 18.58
N SER A 234 12.29 -4.87 17.31
CA SER A 234 11.98 -3.50 16.86
C SER A 234 10.98 -3.51 15.71
N GLY A 235 10.23 -2.41 15.57
CA GLY A 235 9.20 -2.26 14.55
C GLY A 235 9.50 -1.18 13.53
N VAL A 236 8.69 -1.16 12.47
CA VAL A 236 8.63 -0.12 11.43
C VAL A 236 7.23 0.49 11.52
N PRO A 237 7.03 1.59 12.27
CA PRO A 237 5.70 2.08 12.61
C PRO A 237 4.78 2.39 11.42
N ALA A 238 5.32 2.66 10.23
CA ALA A 238 4.53 2.83 9.02
C ALA A 238 3.81 1.55 8.56
N LEU A 239 4.22 0.37 9.05
CA LEU A 239 3.61 -0.91 8.73
C LEU A 239 2.50 -1.34 9.70
N ASN A 240 2.34 -0.70 10.87
CA ASN A 240 1.20 -1.03 11.73
C ASN A 240 -0.12 -0.54 11.13
N LEU A 241 -1.21 -0.99 11.72
CA LEU A 241 -2.56 -0.67 11.32
C LEU A 241 -2.87 0.83 11.22
N ASP A 242 -2.33 1.65 12.14
CA ASP A 242 -2.54 3.09 12.15
C ASP A 242 -1.37 3.86 11.48
N GLY A 243 -0.47 3.14 10.81
CA GLY A 243 0.66 3.64 10.03
C GLY A 243 0.29 3.84 8.57
N ASP A 244 1.19 4.41 7.77
CA ASP A 244 0.96 4.78 6.38
C ASP A 244 2.09 4.18 5.52
N ALA A 245 1.87 2.97 5.00
CA ALA A 245 2.93 2.19 4.36
C ALA A 245 3.32 2.74 2.98
N ASN A 246 2.36 3.26 2.21
CA ASN A 246 2.59 3.87 0.90
C ASN A 246 2.86 5.38 0.96
N GLY A 247 2.58 6.04 2.08
CA GLY A 247 2.83 7.47 2.27
C GLY A 247 1.78 8.37 1.61
N ASP A 248 0.56 7.87 1.39
CA ASP A 248 -0.51 8.61 0.72
C ASP A 248 -1.34 9.50 1.68
N GLY A 249 -1.02 9.46 2.97
CA GLY A 249 -1.67 10.23 4.03
C GLY A 249 -2.89 9.56 4.64
N PHE A 250 -3.21 8.33 4.24
CA PHE A 250 -4.20 7.47 4.89
C PHE A 250 -3.50 6.33 5.62
N THR A 251 -4.08 5.92 6.74
CA THR A 251 -3.57 4.78 7.50
C THR A 251 -3.85 3.46 6.76
N ASN A 252 -3.07 2.42 7.04
CA ASN A 252 -3.28 1.07 6.51
C ASN A 252 -4.70 0.56 6.85
N ARG A 253 -5.24 0.95 8.01
CA ARG A 253 -6.63 0.70 8.42
C ARG A 253 -7.63 1.39 7.49
N GLU A 254 -7.44 2.67 7.20
CA GLU A 254 -8.31 3.41 6.29
C GLU A 254 -8.24 2.85 4.87
N ALA A 255 -7.05 2.47 4.42
CA ALA A 255 -6.85 1.76 3.15
C ALA A 255 -7.59 0.42 3.12
N TYR A 256 -7.58 -0.36 4.20
CA TYR A 256 -8.36 -1.60 4.30
C TYR A 256 -9.85 -1.34 4.14
N TYR A 257 -10.40 -0.38 4.89
CA TYR A 257 -11.81 -0.02 4.79
C TYR A 257 -12.18 0.49 3.40
N TYR A 258 -11.28 1.22 2.73
CA TYR A 258 -11.52 1.70 1.38
C TYR A 258 -11.48 0.56 0.35
N TYR A 259 -10.41 -0.22 0.31
CA TYR A 259 -10.19 -1.22 -0.72
C TYR A 259 -11.00 -2.50 -0.50
N VAL A 260 -11.01 -3.03 0.73
CA VAL A 260 -11.69 -4.30 1.03
C VAL A 260 -13.17 -4.07 1.28
N GLU A 261 -13.54 -3.23 2.25
CA GLU A 261 -14.95 -3.10 2.62
C GLU A 261 -15.76 -2.27 1.62
N HIS A 262 -15.22 -1.14 1.14
CA HIS A 262 -15.95 -0.26 0.23
C HIS A 262 -15.80 -0.66 -1.25
N LYS A 263 -14.60 -0.99 -1.74
CA LYS A 263 -14.39 -1.41 -3.15
C LYS A 263 -14.58 -2.91 -3.37
N GLY A 264 -14.61 -3.74 -2.32
CA GLY A 264 -14.84 -5.18 -2.42
C GLY A 264 -13.63 -5.97 -2.95
N LEU A 265 -12.42 -5.45 -2.77
CA LEU A 265 -11.18 -6.16 -3.09
C LEU A 265 -10.88 -7.23 -2.03
N ASP A 266 -10.10 -8.23 -2.40
CA ASP A 266 -9.55 -9.18 -1.43
C ASP A 266 -8.33 -8.60 -0.72
N CYS A 267 -7.87 -9.27 0.33
CA CYS A 267 -6.73 -8.78 1.11
C CYS A 267 -5.40 -8.84 0.36
N ALA A 268 -5.25 -9.71 -0.65
CA ALA A 268 -4.03 -9.78 -1.44
C ALA A 268 -3.90 -8.55 -2.35
N ASP A 269 -4.98 -8.16 -3.02
CA ASP A 269 -5.05 -6.94 -3.83
C ASP A 269 -4.90 -5.69 -2.96
N PHE A 270 -5.58 -5.66 -1.80
CA PHE A 270 -5.44 -4.56 -0.83
C PHE A 270 -3.99 -4.37 -0.38
N ALA A 271 -3.29 -5.45 -0.01
CA ALA A 271 -1.93 -5.35 0.51
C ALA A 271 -0.94 -4.77 -0.51
N LEU A 272 -1.14 -5.08 -1.80
CA LEU A 272 -0.33 -4.50 -2.88
C LEU A 272 -0.61 -3.00 -3.03
N LEU A 273 -1.88 -2.57 -2.99
CA LEU A 273 -2.26 -1.17 -3.14
C LEU A 273 -1.85 -0.32 -1.93
N ALA A 274 -2.06 -0.83 -0.71
CA ALA A 274 -1.70 -0.15 0.53
C ALA A 274 -0.19 0.00 0.73
N ALA A 275 0.62 -0.80 0.03
CA ALA A 275 2.08 -0.72 0.06
C ALA A 275 2.68 -0.16 -1.24
N ASP A 276 1.89 0.35 -2.19
CA ASP A 276 2.42 0.92 -3.44
C ASP A 276 2.53 2.46 -3.32
N PRO A 277 3.75 3.04 -3.28
CA PRO A 277 3.94 4.49 -3.16
C PRO A 277 3.40 5.30 -4.35
N ASP A 278 3.14 4.66 -5.49
CA ASP A 278 2.57 5.30 -6.66
C ASP A 278 1.02 5.25 -6.66
N GLU A 279 0.42 4.42 -5.80
CA GLU A 279 -1.02 4.34 -5.60
C GLU A 279 -1.46 5.33 -4.52
N GLN A 280 -2.58 6.01 -4.76
CA GLN A 280 -3.14 6.97 -3.81
C GLN A 280 -4.65 6.80 -3.69
N ILE A 281 -5.15 6.78 -2.46
CA ILE A 281 -6.59 6.85 -2.22
C ILE A 281 -7.11 8.23 -2.67
N ARG A 282 -8.01 8.22 -3.66
CA ARG A 282 -8.65 9.44 -4.19
C ARG A 282 -10.10 9.51 -3.77
N LEU A 283 -10.37 10.22 -2.68
CA LEU A 283 -11.74 10.43 -2.18
C LEU A 283 -12.47 11.57 -2.86
N ALA A 284 -11.74 12.50 -3.48
CA ALA A 284 -12.31 13.66 -4.15
C ALA A 284 -11.41 14.18 -5.28
N GLU A 285 -12.03 14.84 -6.26
CA GLU A 285 -11.36 15.50 -7.36
C GLU A 285 -12.13 16.72 -7.86
N VAL A 286 -11.44 17.64 -8.54
CA VAL A 286 -12.08 18.77 -9.22
C VAL A 286 -12.21 18.45 -10.71
N LYS A 287 -13.44 18.39 -11.21
CA LYS A 287 -13.76 18.26 -12.64
C LYS A 287 -14.00 19.61 -13.29
N GLY A 288 -13.93 19.63 -14.62
CA GLY A 288 -14.29 20.78 -15.45
C GLY A 288 -13.11 21.64 -15.93
N GLY A 289 -11.87 21.33 -15.51
CA GLY A 289 -10.67 21.94 -16.08
C GLY A 289 -10.39 21.50 -17.52
N GLY A 290 -9.47 22.18 -18.19
CA GLY A 290 -9.08 21.91 -19.57
C GLY A 290 -8.83 23.18 -20.41
N ALA A 291 -8.94 23.03 -21.73
CA ALA A 291 -8.73 24.11 -22.68
C ALA A 291 -10.05 24.75 -23.12
N PHE A 292 -10.10 26.08 -23.11
CA PHE A 292 -11.26 26.92 -23.39
C PHE A 292 -10.91 28.07 -24.35
N LEU A 293 -11.93 28.65 -24.97
CA LEU A 293 -11.82 29.88 -25.74
C LEU A 293 -12.30 31.08 -24.92
N VAL A 294 -11.78 32.27 -25.27
CA VAL A 294 -12.29 33.54 -24.72
C VAL A 294 -13.80 33.64 -25.00
N GLY A 295 -14.57 33.94 -23.95
CA GLY A 295 -16.03 34.02 -23.96
C GLY A 295 -16.76 32.73 -23.60
N ASP A 296 -16.06 31.59 -23.48
CA ASP A 296 -16.66 30.34 -22.98
C ASP A 296 -17.04 30.46 -21.50
N SER A 297 -17.95 29.59 -21.04
CA SER A 297 -18.27 29.44 -19.62
C SER A 297 -17.46 28.31 -18.99
N LEU A 298 -16.86 28.56 -17.84
CA LEU A 298 -16.21 27.56 -16.99
C LEU A 298 -17.15 27.14 -15.85
N MET A 299 -17.22 25.84 -15.59
CA MET A 299 -17.78 25.30 -14.37
C MET A 299 -16.84 24.22 -13.82
N LEU A 300 -16.21 24.50 -12.68
CA LEU A 300 -15.46 23.52 -11.93
C LEU A 300 -16.35 22.94 -10.83
N THR A 301 -16.29 21.63 -10.66
CA THR A 301 -17.15 20.90 -9.72
C THR A 301 -16.30 19.98 -8.87
N LEU A 302 -16.51 20.03 -7.55
CA LEU A 302 -16.03 18.98 -6.66
C LEU A 302 -16.84 17.70 -6.87
N GLU A 303 -16.20 16.67 -7.40
CA GLU A 303 -16.70 15.30 -7.36
C GLU A 303 -16.04 14.55 -6.20
N HIS A 304 -16.80 13.69 -5.52
CA HIS A 304 -16.30 12.94 -4.38
C HIS A 304 -16.98 11.59 -4.25
N GLU A 305 -16.29 10.67 -3.59
CA GLU A 305 -16.79 9.33 -3.28
C GLU A 305 -17.80 9.43 -2.13
N ALA A 306 -19.09 9.28 -2.43
CA ALA A 306 -20.14 9.18 -1.43
C ALA A 306 -20.33 7.72 -0.98
N PRO A 307 -20.57 7.43 0.31
CA PRO A 307 -20.77 8.36 1.43
C PRO A 307 -19.49 8.66 2.23
N LEU A 308 -18.30 8.52 1.64
CA LEU A 308 -17.03 8.47 2.39
C LEU A 308 -16.54 9.82 2.94
N LEU A 309 -17.14 10.93 2.53
CA LEU A 309 -16.80 12.27 3.02
C LEU A 309 -18.00 12.95 3.69
N GLU A 310 -17.80 13.38 4.94
CA GLU A 310 -18.69 14.29 5.65
C GLU A 310 -18.02 15.67 5.72
N PHE A 311 -18.56 16.63 4.97
CA PHE A 311 -18.04 18.00 4.95
C PHE A 311 -18.29 18.69 6.28
N VAL A 312 -17.27 19.36 6.81
CA VAL A 312 -17.36 20.06 8.09
C VAL A 312 -17.55 21.55 7.85
N ASP A 313 -18.63 22.11 8.39
CA ASP A 313 -18.84 23.56 8.40
C ASP A 313 -17.92 24.20 9.46
N GLY A 314 -16.93 24.99 9.03
CA GLY A 314 -15.95 25.65 9.90
C GLY A 314 -15.29 26.87 9.25
N ASP A 315 -14.26 27.43 9.89
CA ASP A 315 -13.49 28.61 9.40
C ASP A 315 -12.81 28.39 8.03
N HIS A 316 -12.78 27.14 7.55
CA HIS A 316 -12.25 26.71 6.26
C HIS A 316 -13.32 25.95 5.46
N GLY A 317 -14.45 26.59 5.18
CA GLY A 317 -15.34 26.16 4.10
C GLY A 317 -14.61 26.05 2.76
N PHE A 318 -15.32 25.70 1.67
CA PHE A 318 -14.70 25.60 0.35
C PHE A 318 -13.97 26.90 0.00
N THR A 319 -12.68 26.83 -0.30
CA THR A 319 -11.86 28.00 -0.60
C THR A 319 -11.19 27.79 -1.95
N TRP A 320 -11.58 28.59 -2.94
CA TRP A 320 -10.96 28.57 -4.25
C TRP A 320 -9.79 29.54 -4.35
N SER A 321 -8.74 29.13 -5.06
CA SER A 321 -7.64 30.02 -5.43
C SER A 321 -7.21 29.79 -6.87
N ILE A 322 -6.71 30.85 -7.52
CA ILE A 322 -6.15 30.81 -8.87
C ILE A 322 -4.70 31.22 -8.78
N ASN A 323 -3.78 30.36 -9.21
CA ASN A 323 -2.34 30.58 -9.12
C ASN A 323 -1.89 30.98 -7.70
N GLY A 324 -2.48 30.33 -6.68
CA GLY A 324 -2.21 30.55 -5.26
C GLY A 324 -2.86 31.80 -4.64
N LYS A 325 -3.63 32.59 -5.41
CA LYS A 325 -4.38 33.74 -4.88
C LYS A 325 -5.83 33.36 -4.62
N VAL A 326 -6.26 33.45 -3.36
CA VAL A 326 -7.64 33.19 -2.96
C VAL A 326 -8.60 34.10 -3.71
N VAL A 327 -9.66 33.51 -4.26
CA VAL A 327 -10.74 34.25 -4.93
C VAL A 327 -11.79 34.60 -3.87
N PRO A 328 -12.04 35.89 -3.60
CA PRO A 328 -13.09 36.30 -2.66
C PRO A 328 -14.46 35.80 -3.10
N ASP A 329 -15.33 35.53 -2.12
CA ASP A 329 -16.76 35.23 -2.33
C ASP A 329 -17.07 33.94 -3.12
N GLN A 330 -16.09 33.05 -3.27
CA GLN A 330 -16.24 31.72 -3.87
C GLN A 330 -16.11 30.64 -2.80
N SER A 331 -17.21 30.44 -2.05
CA SER A 331 -17.27 29.53 -0.90
C SER A 331 -18.07 28.24 -1.14
N GLU A 332 -18.43 27.98 -2.40
CA GLU A 332 -19.26 26.85 -2.81
C GLU A 332 -18.42 25.71 -3.39
N ARG A 333 -19.01 24.51 -3.46
CA ARG A 333 -18.39 23.33 -4.09
C ARG A 333 -18.13 23.50 -5.59
N ASN A 334 -18.89 24.40 -6.21
CA ASN A 334 -18.79 24.70 -7.62
C ASN A 334 -18.20 26.09 -7.82
N PHE A 335 -17.33 26.23 -8.80
CA PHE A 335 -16.75 27.49 -9.20
C PHE A 335 -17.16 27.81 -10.64
N ILE A 336 -17.72 28.99 -10.87
CA ILE A 336 -18.34 29.34 -12.15
C ILE A 336 -17.80 30.66 -12.66
N ILE A 337 -17.32 30.68 -13.91
CA ILE A 337 -17.05 31.90 -14.68
C ILE A 337 -17.93 31.87 -15.93
N SER A 338 -18.82 32.85 -16.07
CA SER A 338 -19.79 32.87 -17.18
C SER A 338 -19.20 33.27 -18.53
N SER A 339 -18.06 33.96 -18.54
CA SER A 339 -17.35 34.40 -19.75
C SER A 339 -15.86 34.55 -19.45
N LEU A 340 -15.06 33.60 -19.93
CA LEU A 340 -13.62 33.55 -19.70
C LEU A 340 -12.85 34.62 -20.50
N ASP A 341 -11.79 35.15 -19.89
CA ASP A 341 -10.72 35.91 -20.54
C ASP A 341 -9.38 35.15 -20.45
N VAL A 342 -8.39 35.52 -21.26
CA VAL A 342 -7.05 34.91 -21.20
C VAL A 342 -6.39 35.02 -19.82
N THR A 343 -6.72 36.07 -19.05
CA THR A 343 -6.21 36.24 -17.68
C THR A 343 -6.73 35.20 -16.68
N ASP A 344 -7.79 34.46 -17.03
CA ASP A 344 -8.37 33.42 -16.19
C ASP A 344 -7.63 32.07 -16.32
N SER A 345 -6.59 32.01 -17.15
CA SER A 345 -5.75 30.81 -17.26
C SER A 345 -4.91 30.60 -16.00
N GLY A 346 -4.78 29.35 -15.57
CA GLY A 346 -3.94 28.99 -14.44
C GLY A 346 -4.30 27.69 -13.76
N VAL A 347 -3.65 27.47 -12.63
CA VAL A 347 -3.98 26.37 -11.72
C VAL A 347 -5.06 26.84 -10.75
N TYR A 348 -6.19 26.15 -10.80
CA TYR A 348 -7.31 26.33 -9.89
C TYR A 348 -7.17 25.33 -8.76
N THR A 349 -7.16 25.82 -7.53
CA THR A 349 -7.01 25.01 -6.33
C THR A 349 -8.25 25.17 -5.46
N LEU A 350 -8.90 24.06 -5.12
CA LEU A 350 -9.96 24.00 -4.12
C LEU A 350 -9.40 23.43 -2.82
N ARG A 351 -9.58 24.16 -1.71
CA ARG A 351 -9.30 23.69 -0.35
C ARG A 351 -10.58 23.51 0.43
N PHE A 352 -10.71 22.41 1.17
CA PHE A 352 -11.83 22.18 2.08
C PHE A 352 -11.46 21.19 3.17
N GLN A 353 -12.23 21.19 4.25
CA GLN A 353 -12.13 20.20 5.32
C GLN A 353 -13.28 19.20 5.24
N ALA A 354 -12.94 17.91 5.36
CA ALA A 354 -13.94 16.86 5.48
C ALA A 354 -13.45 15.81 6.48
N ARG A 355 -14.41 15.23 7.19
CA ARG A 355 -14.20 14.00 7.95
C ARG A 355 -14.28 12.84 6.98
N VAL A 356 -13.30 11.94 7.05
CA VAL A 356 -13.30 10.71 6.26
C VAL A 356 -14.07 9.64 7.04
N LEU A 357 -14.99 8.97 6.35
CA LEU A 357 -15.90 7.98 6.94
C LEU A 357 -15.48 6.58 6.51
N LEU A 358 -14.23 6.22 6.82
CA LEU A 358 -13.67 4.89 6.60
C LEU A 358 -13.58 4.15 7.94
N GLY A 359 -14.36 3.07 8.08
CA GLY A 359 -14.38 2.24 9.29
C GLY A 359 -15.24 2.76 10.45
N ASP A 360 -15.13 2.07 11.59
CA ASP A 360 -15.94 2.32 12.80
C ASP A 360 -15.45 3.52 13.63
N LYS A 361 -14.17 3.89 13.48
CA LYS A 361 -13.66 5.14 14.04
C LYS A 361 -13.98 6.26 13.06
N LYS A 362 -14.75 7.25 13.51
CA LYS A 362 -14.80 8.55 12.82
C LYS A 362 -13.38 9.08 12.73
N SER A 363 -12.81 9.12 11.52
CA SER A 363 -11.44 9.59 11.35
C SER A 363 -11.34 11.08 11.70
N ASP A 364 -10.10 11.55 11.76
CA ASP A 364 -9.78 12.96 11.96
C ASP A 364 -10.28 13.82 10.79
N ILE A 365 -10.27 15.14 10.99
CA ILE A 365 -10.65 16.08 9.93
C ILE A 365 -9.45 16.24 9.00
N HIS A 366 -9.58 15.81 7.74
CA HIS A 366 -8.56 15.99 6.72
C HIS A 366 -8.75 17.32 6.00
N LEU A 367 -7.63 17.99 5.70
CA LEU A 367 -7.60 19.14 4.80
C LEU A 367 -7.28 18.63 3.39
N PHE A 368 -8.24 18.78 2.48
CA PHE A 368 -8.06 18.45 1.08
C PHE A 368 -7.59 19.67 0.30
N GLU A 369 -6.62 19.47 -0.59
CA GLU A 369 -6.18 20.45 -1.58
C GLU A 369 -6.19 19.80 -2.97
N LEU A 370 -7.17 20.19 -3.79
CA LEU A 370 -7.40 19.61 -5.11
C LEU A 370 -7.09 20.62 -6.20
N ASN A 371 -6.39 20.20 -7.24
CA ASN A 371 -5.93 21.06 -8.31
C ASN A 371 -6.50 20.66 -9.68
N THR A 372 -6.78 21.66 -10.51
CA THR A 372 -7.08 21.46 -11.94
C THR A 372 -6.51 22.61 -12.76
N GLU A 373 -6.17 22.35 -14.02
CA GLU A 373 -5.62 23.36 -14.93
C GLU A 373 -6.70 23.89 -15.87
N VAL A 374 -6.68 25.20 -16.10
CA VAL A 374 -7.54 25.86 -17.10
C VAL A 374 -6.65 26.68 -18.02
N GLU A 375 -6.77 26.44 -19.33
CA GLU A 375 -6.07 27.17 -20.38
C GLU A 375 -7.09 27.91 -21.25
N VAL A 376 -7.05 29.25 -21.26
CA VAL A 376 -7.94 30.07 -22.08
C VAL A 376 -7.14 30.68 -23.24
N SER A 377 -7.60 30.44 -24.46
CA SER A 377 -6.95 30.94 -25.66
C SER A 377 -7.89 31.79 -26.49
N TRP A 378 -7.34 32.77 -27.22
CA TRP A 378 -8.12 33.47 -28.24
C TRP A 378 -8.56 32.48 -29.31
N PRO A 379 -9.78 32.63 -29.86
CA PRO A 379 -10.17 31.89 -31.05
C PRO A 379 -9.11 32.13 -32.12
N VAL A 380 -8.35 31.11 -32.48
CA VAL A 380 -7.44 31.23 -33.61
C VAL A 380 -8.33 31.45 -34.82
N PRO A 381 -8.23 32.60 -35.53
CA PRO A 381 -9.01 32.76 -36.73
C PRO A 381 -8.64 31.59 -37.63
N LEU A 382 -9.62 30.76 -37.98
CA LEU A 382 -9.51 29.89 -39.13
C LEU A 382 -9.37 30.82 -40.33
N TYR A 383 -8.16 31.31 -40.58
CA TYR A 383 -7.76 31.71 -41.91
C TYR A 383 -7.96 30.44 -42.72
N SER A 384 -9.06 30.40 -43.47
CA SER A 384 -9.29 29.34 -44.44
C SER A 384 -7.99 29.13 -45.19
N SER A 385 -7.66 27.90 -45.54
CA SER A 385 -6.51 27.61 -46.40
C SER A 385 -6.47 28.52 -47.64
N ALA A 386 -7.64 29.01 -48.10
CA ALA A 386 -7.78 30.03 -49.13
C ALA A 386 -7.21 31.42 -48.75
N SER A 387 -7.34 31.88 -47.50
CA SER A 387 -6.81 33.17 -47.04
C SER A 387 -5.27 33.18 -46.97
N ILE A 388 -4.67 32.08 -46.52
CA ILE A 388 -3.21 31.89 -46.53
C ILE A 388 -2.71 31.78 -47.98
N LEU A 389 -3.43 31.05 -48.83
CA LEU A 389 -3.12 30.96 -50.26
C LEU A 389 -3.23 32.33 -50.95
N LEU A 390 -4.21 33.17 -50.59
CA LEU A 390 -4.38 34.50 -51.17
C LEU A 390 -3.23 35.44 -50.79
N ILE A 391 -2.74 35.37 -49.55
CA ILE A 391 -1.59 36.17 -49.09
C ILE A 391 -0.31 35.70 -49.78
N VAL A 392 -0.11 34.38 -49.91
CA VAL A 392 1.05 33.82 -50.65
C VAL A 392 1.00 34.18 -52.13
N MET A 393 -0.17 34.09 -52.76
CA MET A 393 -0.37 34.46 -54.17
C MET A 393 -0.18 35.97 -54.40
N ALA A 394 -0.66 36.82 -53.49
CA ALA A 394 -0.43 38.26 -53.54
C ALA A 394 1.06 38.61 -53.40
N GLY A 395 1.79 37.94 -52.52
CA GLY A 395 3.24 38.08 -52.38
C GLY A 395 4.00 37.67 -53.64
N ILE A 396 3.61 36.57 -54.29
CA ILE A 396 4.21 36.10 -55.55
C ILE A 396 3.94 37.10 -56.69
N ILE A 397 2.73 37.68 -56.79
CA ILE A 397 2.39 38.68 -57.80
C ILE A 397 3.21 39.96 -57.63
N VAL A 398 3.41 40.43 -56.39
CA VAL A 398 4.22 41.63 -56.12
C VAL A 398 5.70 41.42 -56.48
N ILE A 399 6.26 40.23 -56.18
CA ILE A 399 7.64 39.89 -56.50
C ILE A 399 7.84 39.69 -58.01
N SER A 400 6.86 39.12 -58.71
CA SER A 400 6.94 38.87 -60.16
C SER A 400 6.66 40.11 -61.02
N LEU A 401 6.04 41.16 -60.48
CA LEU A 401 5.87 42.46 -61.16
C LEU A 401 7.04 43.43 -60.92
N PHE A 402 7.89 43.18 -59.92
CA PHE A 402 9.04 44.03 -59.60
C PHE A 402 10.14 44.13 -60.68
N PRO A 403 10.35 43.17 -61.61
CA PRO A 403 11.38 43.32 -62.65
C PRO A 403 10.93 44.17 -63.86
N ILE A 404 9.64 44.50 -63.99
CA ILE A 404 9.13 45.15 -65.22
C ILE A 404 9.30 46.67 -65.20
N TYR A 405 9.49 47.28 -64.01
CA TYR A 405 9.59 48.74 -63.87
C TYR A 405 11.02 49.31 -63.84
N LEU A 406 12.05 48.47 -63.99
CA LEU A 406 13.46 48.90 -64.03
C LEU A 406 14.11 48.51 -65.38
N GLN A 407 13.59 49.03 -66.50
CA GLN A 407 14.41 49.17 -67.69
C GLN A 407 15.06 50.57 -67.69
N PRO A 408 16.39 50.68 -67.61
CA PRO A 408 17.07 51.95 -67.74
C PRO A 408 17.12 52.36 -69.22
N THR A 409 16.61 53.56 -69.49
CA THR A 409 16.81 54.31 -70.74
C THR A 409 18.32 54.47 -71.00
N ARG A 410 18.88 53.63 -71.87
CA ARG A 410 20.23 53.85 -72.41
C ARG A 410 20.16 54.93 -73.50
N ALA A 411 20.43 56.17 -73.08
CA ALA A 411 20.78 57.26 -73.97
C ALA A 411 22.18 57.80 -73.63
N LEU A 412 23.07 57.75 -74.63
CA LEU A 412 24.13 58.70 -74.98
C LEU A 412 25.44 58.81 -74.15
N PHE A 413 26.52 59.01 -74.94
CA PHE A 413 27.93 59.42 -74.66
C PHE A 413 28.94 58.28 -74.40
N LYS A 414 30.12 58.15 -75.05
CA LYS A 414 30.96 58.85 -76.07
C LYS A 414 31.86 57.74 -76.70
N LYS A 415 32.30 57.78 -77.96
CA LYS A 415 33.32 58.68 -78.52
C LYS A 415 33.34 58.56 -80.04
#